data_AF-A0A7V9ATF1-F1
#
_entry.id   AF-A0A7V9ATF1-F1
#
_cell.length_a   1.000
_cell.length_b   1.000
_cell.length_c   1.000
_cell.angle_alpha   90.00
_cell.angle_beta   90.00
_cell.angle_gamma   90.00
#
_symmetry.space_group_name_H-M   'P 1'
#
loop_
_entity.id
_entity.type
_entity.pdbx_description
1 polymer ?
#
loop_
_entity_poly.entity_id
_entity_poly.type
_entity_poly.pdbx_seq_one_letter_code
_entity_poly.pdbx_strand_id
1 'polypeptide(L)'
;LRRVDAALIANTRVLVVALGANDGLQGVPVDTVKQNLRQIIQRARTRNIAVLLCGMDTLPNNGLDYARRFHNIFPELAAELNVPLMPFLLQNVFGRSELNLPDGLHPNAAGMRVIAGEMWPFLEPLLRATSS
;
A
#
# COMPACT_ATOMS: atom_id res chain seq x y z
N LEU A 1 -0.86 12.40 -6.84
CA LEU A 1 -0.41 13.51 -5.95
C LEU A 1 -1.49 14.54 -5.63
N ARG A 2 -2.31 15.00 -6.60
CA ARG A 2 -3.28 16.09 -6.42
C ARG A 2 -4.25 15.97 -5.22
N ARG A 3 -4.53 14.76 -4.74
CA ARG A 3 -5.50 14.50 -3.65
C ARG A 3 -4.87 14.29 -2.27
N VAL A 4 -3.54 14.21 -2.18
CA VAL A 4 -2.85 13.86 -0.92
C VAL A 4 -3.12 14.91 0.14
N ASP A 5 -2.94 16.18 -0.20
CA ASP A 5 -3.09 17.27 0.78
C ASP A 5 -4.52 17.39 1.30
N ALA A 6 -5.51 17.04 0.48
CA ALA A 6 -6.93 16.99 0.86
C ALA A 6 -7.28 15.74 1.69
N ALA A 7 -6.59 14.62 1.48
CA ALA A 7 -6.76 13.41 2.28
C ALA A 7 -6.12 13.52 3.68
N LEU A 8 -5.08 14.34 3.81
CA LEU A 8 -4.40 14.65 5.07
C LEU A 8 -5.17 15.72 5.87
N ILE A 9 -6.37 15.36 6.31
CA ILE A 9 -7.25 16.22 7.13
C ILE A 9 -6.64 16.50 8.51
N ALA A 10 -7.14 17.54 9.18
CA ALA A 10 -6.72 17.88 10.54
C ALA A 10 -6.88 16.68 11.49
N ASN A 11 -5.91 16.52 12.41
CA ASN A 11 -5.85 15.44 13.40
C ASN A 11 -5.62 14.02 12.86
N THR A 12 -5.27 13.87 11.57
CA THR A 12 -4.81 12.57 11.05
C THR A 12 -3.55 12.13 11.79
N ARG A 13 -3.56 10.95 12.41
CA ARG A 13 -2.40 10.41 13.15
C ARG A 13 -1.61 9.39 12.35
N VAL A 14 -2.30 8.59 11.56
CA VAL A 14 -1.72 7.53 10.74
C VAL A 14 -2.28 7.62 9.31
N LEU A 15 -1.39 7.49 8.32
CA LEU A 15 -1.73 7.30 6.92
C LEU A 15 -1.37 5.87 6.50
N VAL A 16 -2.36 5.11 6.04
CA VAL A 16 -2.12 3.81 5.37
C VAL A 16 -2.03 4.06 3.87
N VAL A 17 -0.89 3.72 3.27
CA VAL A 17 -0.65 3.87 1.82
C VAL A 17 -0.84 2.52 1.13
N ALA A 18 -2.03 2.33 0.57
CA ALA A 18 -2.42 1.16 -0.21
C ALA A 18 -2.66 1.54 -1.68
N LEU A 19 -1.60 1.97 -2.38
CA LEU A 19 -1.65 2.47 -3.76
C LEU A 19 -0.62 1.77 -4.65
N GLY A 20 -0.85 1.78 -5.96
CA GLY A 20 0.12 1.34 -6.98
C GLY A 20 -0.38 0.22 -7.88
N ALA A 21 -1.29 -0.65 -7.41
CA ALA A 21 -1.74 -1.81 -8.21
C ALA A 21 -2.28 -1.41 -9.60
N ASN A 22 -3.06 -0.32 -9.68
CA ASN A 22 -3.56 0.20 -10.95
C ASN A 22 -2.43 0.72 -11.85
N ASP A 23 -1.44 1.45 -11.30
CA ASP A 23 -0.27 1.90 -12.05
C ASP A 23 0.52 0.71 -12.62
N GLY A 24 0.66 -0.36 -11.83
CA GLY A 24 1.28 -1.62 -12.23
C GLY A 24 0.55 -2.32 -13.37
N LEU A 25 -0.79 -2.37 -13.31
CA LEU A 25 -1.61 -2.95 -14.37
C LEU A 25 -1.54 -2.13 -15.66
N GLN A 26 -1.45 -0.81 -15.54
CA GLN A 26 -1.34 0.13 -16.66
C GLN A 26 0.08 0.23 -17.24
N GLY A 27 1.07 -0.42 -16.63
CA GLY A 27 2.46 -0.40 -17.11
C GLY A 27 3.15 0.96 -16.90
N VAL A 28 2.72 1.75 -15.92
CA VAL A 28 3.37 3.02 -15.58
C VAL A 28 4.83 2.76 -15.22
N PRO A 29 5.81 3.57 -15.67
CA PRO A 29 7.21 3.33 -15.34
C PRO A 29 7.44 3.18 -13.83
N VAL A 30 8.15 2.11 -13.43
CA VAL A 30 8.42 1.75 -12.02
C VAL A 30 8.98 2.93 -11.22
N ASP A 31 9.90 3.70 -11.81
CA ASP A 31 10.50 4.87 -11.17
C ASP A 31 9.49 5.99 -10.93
N THR A 32 8.53 6.17 -11.83
CA THR A 32 7.42 7.12 -11.66
C THR A 32 6.52 6.69 -10.51
N VAL A 33 6.17 5.41 -10.43
CA VAL A 33 5.35 4.87 -9.32
C VAL A 33 6.07 5.05 -7.98
N LYS A 34 7.34 4.65 -7.90
CA LYS A 34 8.18 4.81 -6.70
C LYS A 34 8.28 6.28 -6.29
N GLN A 35 8.51 7.19 -7.24
CA GLN A 35 8.60 8.62 -6.96
C GLN A 35 7.27 9.21 -6.47
N ASN A 36 6.14 8.78 -7.03
CA ASN A 36 4.82 9.20 -6.58
C ASN A 36 4.54 8.75 -5.14
N LEU A 37 4.81 7.48 -4.82
CA LEU A 37 4.68 6.93 -3.47
C LEU A 37 5.61 7.66 -2.48
N ARG A 38 6.88 7.89 -2.85
CA ARG A 38 7.85 8.65 -2.05
C ARG A 38 7.28 10.01 -1.66
N GLN A 39 6.76 10.76 -2.63
CA GLN A 39 6.18 12.08 -2.37
C GLN A 39 4.94 12.03 -1.46
N ILE A 40 4.09 11.01 -1.59
CA ILE A 40 2.93 10.82 -0.71
C ILE A 40 3.40 10.63 0.73
N ILE A 41 4.35 9.72 0.95
CA ILE A 41 4.88 9.39 2.28
C ILE A 41 5.59 10.60 2.89
N GLN A 42 6.42 11.30 2.12
CA GLN A 42 7.12 12.50 2.58
C GLN A 42 6.14 13.60 3.02
N ARG A 43 5.08 13.86 2.25
CA ARG A 43 4.06 14.86 2.62
C ARG A 43 3.30 14.51 3.90
N ALA A 44 3.09 13.23 4.18
CA ALA A 44 2.50 12.81 5.45
C ALA A 44 3.49 13.04 6.60
N ARG A 45 4.75 12.65 6.41
CA ARG A 45 5.81 12.80 7.42
C ARG A 45 6.12 14.26 7.77
N THR A 46 6.07 15.19 6.82
CA THR A 46 6.26 16.63 7.12
C THR A 46 5.16 17.19 8.02
N ARG A 47 4.02 16.50 8.14
CA ARG A 47 2.91 16.84 9.04
C ARG A 47 2.93 16.01 10.33
N ASN A 48 4.02 15.29 10.62
CA ASN A 48 4.16 14.38 11.76
C ASN A 48 3.12 13.24 11.77
N ILE A 49 2.67 12.81 10.59
CA ILE A 49 1.74 11.70 10.45
C ILE A 49 2.56 10.42 10.29
N ALA A 50 2.28 9.42 11.14
CA ALA A 50 2.87 8.10 11.01
C ALA A 50 2.38 7.42 9.73
N VAL A 51 3.22 6.63 9.07
CA VAL A 51 2.87 5.99 7.79
C VAL A 51 3.02 4.49 7.88
N LEU A 52 2.00 3.76 7.43
CA LEU A 52 2.09 2.35 7.10
C LEU A 52 2.05 2.21 5.58
N LEU A 53 3.13 1.67 4.98
CA LEU A 53 3.14 1.33 3.56
C LEU A 53 2.61 -0.10 3.38
N CYS A 54 1.69 -0.29 2.44
CA CYS A 54 1.22 -1.62 2.04
C CYS A 54 1.82 -1.98 0.68
N GLY A 55 2.48 -3.12 0.60
CA GLY A 55 2.97 -3.67 -0.66
C GLY A 55 1.83 -4.04 -1.60
N MET A 56 2.05 -3.84 -2.89
CA MET A 56 1.15 -4.22 -3.98
C MET A 56 1.93 -5.01 -5.02
N ASP A 57 1.18 -5.77 -5.81
CA ASP A 57 1.71 -6.48 -6.96
C ASP A 57 0.94 -6.13 -8.23
N THR A 58 1.49 -6.57 -9.35
CA THR A 58 0.87 -6.46 -10.67
C THR A 58 0.91 -7.81 -11.38
N LEU A 59 -0.06 -8.06 -12.25
CA LEU A 59 -0.02 -9.19 -13.16
C LEU A 59 1.11 -9.00 -14.18
N PRO A 60 1.75 -10.08 -14.66
CA PRO A 60 2.89 -10.00 -15.58
C PRO A 60 2.50 -9.62 -17.03
N ASN A 61 1.39 -8.88 -17.21
CA ASN A 61 0.90 -8.42 -18.51
C ASN A 61 1.90 -7.51 -19.23
N ASN A 62 2.73 -6.78 -18.46
CA ASN A 62 3.80 -5.91 -18.95
C ASN A 62 5.19 -6.59 -18.90
N GLY A 63 5.23 -7.91 -18.71
CA GLY A 63 6.45 -8.70 -18.63
C GLY A 63 6.93 -8.99 -17.19
N LEU A 64 7.66 -10.10 -17.04
CA LEU A 64 8.15 -10.57 -15.74
C LEU A 64 9.18 -9.63 -15.10
N ASP A 65 10.03 -8.97 -15.90
CA ASP A 65 10.99 -7.99 -15.39
C ASP A 65 10.28 -6.78 -14.77
N TYR A 66 9.26 -6.25 -15.47
CA TYR A 66 8.44 -5.16 -14.95
C TYR A 66 7.76 -5.54 -13.64
N ALA A 67 7.10 -6.71 -13.59
CA ALA A 67 6.42 -7.18 -12.39
C ALA A 67 7.39 -7.33 -11.20
N ARG A 68 8.58 -7.89 -11.44
CA ARG A 68 9.63 -8.00 -10.41
C ARG A 68 10.11 -6.65 -9.91
N ARG A 69 10.39 -5.72 -10.81
CA ARG A 69 10.82 -4.36 -10.45
C ARG A 69 9.73 -3.59 -9.72
N PHE A 70 8.47 -3.77 -10.12
CA PHE A 70 7.31 -3.19 -9.46
C PHE A 70 7.16 -3.71 -8.02
N HIS A 71 7.25 -5.03 -7.82
CA HIS A 71 7.23 -5.67 -6.50
C HIS A 71 8.29 -5.08 -5.56
N ASN A 72 9.50 -4.84 -6.07
CA ASN A 72 10.63 -4.33 -5.29
C ASN A 72 10.49 -2.84 -4.88
N ILE A 73 9.57 -2.07 -5.48
CA ILE A 73 9.34 -0.67 -5.10
C ILE A 73 9.09 -0.54 -3.59
N PHE A 74 8.22 -1.40 -3.05
CA PHE A 74 7.69 -1.28 -1.70
C PHE A 74 8.73 -1.56 -0.61
N PRO A 75 9.47 -2.70 -0.61
CA PRO A 75 10.55 -2.92 0.37
C PRO A 75 11.67 -1.90 0.26
N GLU A 76 12.07 -1.50 -0.95
CA GLU A 76 13.10 -0.47 -1.14
C GLU A 76 12.66 0.88 -0.56
N LEU A 77 11.43 1.30 -0.83
CA LEU A 77 10.92 2.59 -0.36
C LEU A 77 10.67 2.60 1.15
N ALA A 78 10.20 1.48 1.72
CA ALA A 78 10.04 1.31 3.16
C ALA A 78 11.39 1.47 3.90
N ALA A 79 12.45 0.83 3.38
CA ALA A 79 13.80 0.95 3.92
C ALA A 79 14.35 2.37 3.76
N GLU A 80 14.21 2.98 2.58
CA GLU A 80 14.70 4.34 2.30
C GLU A 80 14.07 5.39 3.22
N LEU A 81 12.76 5.30 3.45
CA LEU A 81 12.02 6.28 4.24
C LEU A 81 11.85 5.89 5.71
N ASN A 82 12.37 4.73 6.10
CA ASN A 82 12.24 4.13 7.43
C ASN A 82 10.79 4.11 7.92
N VAL A 83 9.89 3.50 7.14
CA VAL A 83 8.47 3.33 7.48
C VAL A 83 8.10 1.85 7.56
N PRO A 84 7.18 1.45 8.46
CA PRO A 84 6.64 0.10 8.48
C PRO A 84 6.06 -0.33 7.13
N LEU A 85 6.26 -1.60 6.80
CA LEU A 85 5.76 -2.23 5.59
C LEU A 85 4.88 -3.44 5.96
N MET A 86 3.63 -3.43 5.50
CA MET A 86 2.85 -4.65 5.29
C MET A 86 3.28 -5.23 3.94
N PRO A 87 3.94 -6.41 3.87
CA PRO A 87 4.61 -6.87 2.64
C PRO A 87 3.70 -6.99 1.41
N PHE A 88 2.44 -7.41 1.60
CA PHE A 88 1.47 -7.49 0.53
C PHE A 88 0.04 -7.35 1.08
N LEU A 89 -0.73 -6.39 0.56
CA LEU A 89 -2.09 -6.11 1.07
C LEU A 89 -3.05 -7.28 0.90
N LEU A 90 -2.98 -7.98 -0.24
CA LEU A 90 -3.89 -9.07 -0.59
C LEU A 90 -3.34 -10.44 -0.18
N GLN A 91 -2.38 -10.46 0.74
CA GLN A 91 -1.88 -11.70 1.35
C GLN A 91 -3.07 -12.53 1.86
N ASN A 92 -3.05 -13.83 1.56
CA ASN A 92 -4.13 -14.77 1.92
C ASN A 92 -5.51 -14.48 1.30
N VAL A 93 -5.65 -13.46 0.44
CA VAL A 93 -6.92 -13.11 -0.23
C VAL A 93 -6.85 -13.30 -1.74
N PHE A 94 -5.75 -12.88 -2.37
CA PHE A 94 -5.61 -12.93 -3.83
C PHE A 94 -5.85 -14.35 -4.39
N GLY A 95 -6.68 -14.44 -5.44
CA GLY A 95 -6.97 -15.71 -6.14
C GLY A 95 -7.93 -16.68 -5.44
N ARG A 96 -8.45 -16.33 -4.25
CA ARG A 96 -9.41 -17.17 -3.52
C ARG A 96 -10.85 -16.79 -3.86
N SER A 97 -11.55 -17.66 -4.58
CA SER A 97 -12.91 -17.37 -5.08
C SER A 97 -13.91 -17.00 -3.98
N GLU A 98 -13.77 -17.58 -2.80
CA GLU A 98 -14.63 -17.35 -1.63
C GLU A 98 -14.37 -15.99 -0.95
N LEU A 99 -13.21 -15.38 -1.20
CA LEU A 99 -12.80 -14.09 -0.63
C LEU A 99 -12.83 -12.94 -1.64
N ASN A 100 -13.07 -13.22 -2.91
CA ASN A 100 -13.10 -12.21 -3.98
C ASN A 100 -14.49 -12.08 -4.62
N LEU A 101 -14.67 -11.00 -5.35
CA LEU A 101 -15.74 -10.82 -6.32
C LEU A 101 -15.50 -11.76 -7.52
N PRO A 102 -16.48 -11.93 -8.43
CA PRO A 102 -16.35 -12.83 -9.58
C PRO A 102 -15.17 -12.52 -10.51
N ASP A 103 -14.60 -11.31 -10.45
CA ASP A 103 -13.40 -10.94 -11.20
C ASP A 103 -12.10 -11.57 -10.66
N GLY A 104 -12.13 -12.15 -9.45
CA GLY A 104 -10.97 -12.78 -8.81
C GLY A 104 -9.88 -11.81 -8.32
N LEU A 105 -10.08 -10.50 -8.47
CA LEU A 105 -9.09 -9.46 -8.16
C LEU A 105 -9.52 -8.58 -6.98
N HIS A 106 -10.83 -8.34 -6.84
CA HIS A 106 -11.36 -7.44 -5.82
C HIS A 106 -11.90 -8.24 -4.64
N PRO A 107 -11.44 -7.98 -3.39
CA PRO A 107 -11.96 -8.65 -2.22
C PRO A 107 -13.46 -8.39 -2.01
N ASN A 108 -14.20 -9.43 -1.63
CA ASN A 108 -15.55 -9.31 -1.11
C ASN A 108 -15.52 -8.97 0.41
N ALA A 109 -16.68 -8.90 1.06
CA ALA A 109 -16.76 -8.57 2.50
C ALA A 109 -16.00 -9.55 3.41
N ALA A 110 -15.91 -10.83 3.04
CA ALA A 110 -15.11 -11.80 3.78
C ALA A 110 -13.60 -11.58 3.56
N GLY A 111 -13.18 -11.33 2.32
CA GLY A 111 -11.80 -10.96 2.01
C GLY A 111 -11.34 -9.69 2.73
N MET A 112 -12.20 -8.66 2.81
CA MET A 112 -11.90 -7.44 3.56
C MET A 112 -11.67 -7.69 5.06
N ARG A 113 -12.38 -8.66 5.67
CA ARG A 113 -12.14 -9.05 7.06
C ARG A 113 -10.77 -9.70 7.25
N VAL A 114 -10.34 -10.53 6.29
CA VAL A 114 -8.99 -11.12 6.30
C VAL A 114 -7.94 -10.02 6.18
N ILE A 115 -8.08 -9.10 5.22
CA ILE A 115 -7.15 -7.96 5.05
C ILE A 115 -7.02 -7.14 6.32
N ALA A 116 -8.14 -6.85 7.00
CA ALA A 116 -8.12 -6.11 8.26
C ALA A 116 -7.34 -6.85 9.36
N GLY A 117 -7.50 -8.18 9.47
CA GLY A 117 -6.76 -9.00 10.41
C GLY A 117 -5.26 -9.05 10.10
N GLU A 118 -4.88 -9.21 8.83
CA GLU A 118 -3.48 -9.24 8.39
C GLU A 118 -2.79 -7.87 8.55
N MET A 119 -3.53 -6.76 8.41
CA MET A 119 -3.01 -5.41 8.57
C MET A 119 -2.79 -5.04 10.05
N TRP A 120 -3.61 -5.59 10.95
CA TRP A 120 -3.65 -5.18 12.34
C TRP A 120 -2.29 -5.21 13.07
N PRO A 121 -1.44 -6.27 12.94
CA PRO A 121 -0.12 -6.31 13.57
C PRO A 121 0.81 -5.16 13.16
N PHE A 122 0.62 -4.59 11.97
CA PHE A 122 1.42 -3.46 11.46
C PHE A 122 0.83 -2.10 11.86
N LEU A 123 -0.51 -2.02 11.94
CA LEU A 123 -1.21 -0.78 12.23
C LEU A 123 -1.29 -0.47 13.73
N GLU A 124 -1.55 -1.48 14.57
CA GLU A 124 -1.73 -1.30 16.01
C GLU A 124 -0.56 -0.58 16.70
N PRO A 125 0.73 -0.91 16.43
CA PRO A 125 1.85 -0.23 17.05
C PRO A 125 1.90 1.27 16.74
N LEU A 126 1.49 1.66 15.51
CA LEU A 126 1.44 3.07 15.10
C LEU A 126 0.32 3.82 15.81
N LEU A 127 -0.83 3.18 16.02
CA LEU A 127 -1.93 3.76 16.79
C LEU A 127 -1.53 3.96 18.25
N ARG A 128 -0.84 3.00 18.86
CA ARG A 128 -0.34 3.12 20.24
C ARG A 128 0.73 4.20 20.38
N ALA A 129 1.71 4.22 19.49
CA ALA A 129 2.80 5.21 19.52
C ALA A 129 2.29 6.63 19.26
N THR A 130 1.24 6.77 18.45
CA THR A 130 0.63 8.06 18.25
C THR A 130 -0.26 8.42 19.43
N SER A 131 -1.02 7.54 20.08
CA SER A 131 -2.01 7.91 21.13
C SER A 131 -1.53 8.71 22.37
N SER A 132 -0.21 8.91 22.53
CA SER A 132 0.41 9.80 23.53
C SER A 132 0.43 11.27 23.09
#